data_AF-A0A349ZVI0-F1
#
_entry.id   AF-A0A349ZVI0-F1
#
_cell.length_a   1.000
_cell.length_b   1.000
_cell.length_c   1.000
_cell.angle_alpha   90.00
_cell.angle_beta   90.00
_cell.angle_gamma   90.00
#
_symmetry.space_group_name_H-M   'P 1'
#
loop_
_entity.id
_entity.type
_entity.pdbx_description
1 polymer ?
#
loop_
_entity_poly.entity_id
_entity_poly.type
_entity_poly.pdbx_seq_one_letter_code
_entity_poly.pdbx_strand_id
1 'polypeptide(L)'
;HPVSGYHILQGIHEDARIGYGAKYHHERYDGKGYPNGIEGNDIPRISRIIAVADAYDAMASDRSYRSVLPQDTVRNEILKGKGTQFDPEIADVMLQIIDEDKNYSLRQQPDQVRNILAVDDDKMILMILKHVLGDLENINIIGTGSEQEALK
;
A
#
# COMPACT_ATOMS: atom_id res chain seq x y z
N HIS A 1 -14.13 -10.18 -0.50
CA HIS A 1 -12.79 -10.67 -0.94
C HIS A 1 -11.89 -11.23 0.18
N PRO A 2 -11.99 -10.87 1.48
CA PRO A 2 -10.97 -11.26 2.47
C PRO A 2 -10.70 -12.76 2.60
N VAL A 3 -11.76 -13.58 2.58
CA VAL A 3 -11.66 -15.05 2.68
C VAL A 3 -10.99 -15.65 1.43
N SER A 4 -11.33 -15.16 0.24
CA SER A 4 -10.71 -15.61 -1.02
C SER A 4 -9.21 -15.27 -1.05
N GLY A 5 -8.83 -14.06 -0.62
CA GLY A 5 -7.43 -13.65 -0.53
C GLY A 5 -6.62 -14.51 0.45
N TYR A 6 -7.20 -14.85 1.60
CA TYR A 6 -6.60 -15.78 2.55
C TYR A 6 -6.27 -17.13 1.92
N HIS A 7 -7.23 -17.74 1.19
CA HIS A 7 -7.04 -19.05 0.58
C HIS A 7 -5.97 -19.05 -0.52
N ILE A 8 -5.85 -17.96 -1.28
CA ILE A 8 -4.78 -17.81 -2.27
C ILE A 8 -3.42 -17.75 -1.58
N LEU A 9 -3.28 -16.88 -0.56
CA LEU A 9 -1.98 -16.63 0.08
C LEU A 9 -1.49 -17.79 0.95
N GLN A 10 -2.42 -18.53 1.58
CA GLN A 10 -2.12 -19.75 2.31
C GLN A 10 -1.37 -20.79 1.46
N GLY A 11 -1.62 -20.83 0.15
CA GLY A 11 -0.99 -21.78 -0.77
C GLY A 11 0.37 -21.34 -1.31
N ILE A 12 0.78 -20.09 -1.07
CA ILE A 12 1.94 -19.46 -1.72
C ILE A 12 3.07 -19.20 -0.71
N HIS A 13 2.75 -18.99 0.56
CA HIS A 13 3.73 -18.54 1.56
C HIS A 13 3.63 -19.35 2.87
N GLU A 14 4.78 -19.74 3.42
CA GLU A 14 4.86 -20.56 4.65
C GLU A 14 4.44 -19.79 5.91
N ASP A 15 4.63 -18.47 5.91
CA ASP A 15 4.19 -17.61 7.02
C ASP A 15 2.68 -17.34 6.96
N ALA A 16 1.94 -18.02 7.84
CA ALA A 16 0.49 -17.88 7.99
C ALA A 16 0.01 -16.44 8.28
N ARG A 17 0.89 -15.57 8.82
CA ARG A 17 0.55 -14.17 9.12
C ARG A 17 0.17 -13.37 7.87
N ILE A 18 0.73 -13.72 6.72
CA ILE A 18 0.41 -13.08 5.43
C ILE A 18 -1.04 -13.34 5.05
N GLY A 19 -1.51 -14.58 5.21
CA GLY A 19 -2.92 -14.93 5.03
C GLY A 19 -3.82 -14.14 5.98
N TYR A 20 -3.45 -14.06 7.27
CA TYR A 20 -4.25 -13.33 8.27
C TYR A 20 -4.41 -11.85 7.94
N GLY A 21 -3.37 -11.22 7.40
CA GLY A 21 -3.47 -9.85 6.87
C GLY A 21 -4.60 -9.73 5.86
N ALA A 22 -4.62 -10.58 4.83
CA ALA A 22 -5.68 -10.58 3.83
C ALA A 22 -7.07 -10.95 4.39
N LYS A 23 -7.14 -11.84 5.37
CA LYS A 23 -8.43 -12.29 5.93
C LYS A 23 -9.10 -11.24 6.82
N TYR A 24 -8.32 -10.57 7.66
CA TYR A 24 -8.86 -9.81 8.80
C TYR A 24 -8.60 -8.29 8.72
N HIS A 25 -8.00 -7.75 7.65
CA HIS A 25 -7.77 -6.29 7.56
C HIS A 25 -9.04 -5.44 7.47
N HIS A 26 -10.22 -6.06 7.27
CA HIS A 26 -11.54 -5.40 7.35
C HIS A 26 -12.24 -5.59 8.70
N GLU A 27 -11.61 -6.31 9.64
CA GLU A 27 -12.09 -6.33 11.01
C GLU A 27 -11.88 -4.96 11.65
N ARG A 28 -12.79 -4.58 12.54
CA ARG A 28 -12.74 -3.31 13.27
C ARG A 28 -12.46 -3.59 14.73
N TYR A 29 -11.69 -2.71 15.36
CA TYR A 29 -11.32 -2.88 16.77
C TYR A 29 -12.53 -2.97 17.70
N ASP A 30 -13.66 -2.35 17.34
CA ASP A 30 -14.96 -2.39 18.03
C ASP A 30 -15.86 -3.59 17.68
N GLY A 31 -15.35 -4.58 16.95
CA GLY A 31 -16.10 -5.80 16.59
C GLY A 31 -17.15 -5.60 15.49
N LYS A 32 -17.30 -4.39 14.93
CA LYS A 32 -18.29 -4.10 13.87
C LYS A 32 -17.76 -4.40 12.46
N GLY A 33 -16.58 -4.99 12.37
CA GLY A 33 -15.94 -5.35 11.12
C GLY A 33 -16.42 -6.70 10.58
N TYR A 34 -15.72 -7.16 9.56
CA TYR A 34 -16.01 -8.43 8.90
C TYR A 34 -14.70 -9.06 8.43
N PRO A 35 -14.65 -10.38 8.16
CA PRO A 35 -15.76 -11.32 8.01
C PRO A 35 -16.26 -12.01 9.28
N ASN A 36 -15.50 -11.99 10.36
CA ASN A 36 -15.76 -12.75 11.58
C ASN A 36 -16.35 -11.90 12.72
N GLY A 37 -16.21 -10.57 12.68
CA GLY A 37 -16.71 -9.69 13.74
C GLY A 37 -15.94 -9.84 15.05
N ILE A 38 -14.65 -10.18 14.94
CA ILE A 38 -13.75 -10.27 16.10
C ILE A 38 -13.27 -8.88 16.51
N GLU A 39 -13.01 -8.68 17.80
CA GLU A 39 -12.75 -7.36 18.38
C GLU A 39 -11.41 -7.27 19.11
N GLY A 40 -10.96 -6.03 19.30
CA GLY A 40 -9.79 -5.70 20.12
C GLY A 40 -8.55 -6.50 19.74
N ASN A 41 -8.02 -7.22 20.74
CA ASN A 41 -6.78 -7.97 20.61
C ASN A 41 -6.92 -9.33 19.92
N ASP A 42 -8.15 -9.81 19.68
CA ASP A 42 -8.40 -11.07 18.98
C ASP A 42 -8.14 -10.94 17.47
N ILE A 43 -8.21 -9.71 16.94
CA ILE A 43 -7.79 -9.41 15.58
C ILE A 43 -6.27 -9.54 15.50
N PRO A 44 -5.69 -10.36 14.59
CA PRO A 44 -4.25 -10.49 14.48
C PRO A 44 -3.54 -9.14 14.31
N ARG A 45 -2.46 -8.90 15.06
CA ARG A 45 -1.76 -7.60 15.07
C ARG A 45 -1.36 -7.13 13.67
N ILE A 46 -0.93 -8.04 12.79
CA ILE A 46 -0.59 -7.71 11.39
C ILE A 46 -1.80 -7.13 10.63
N SER A 47 -3.00 -7.67 10.86
CA SER A 47 -4.23 -7.22 10.23
C SER A 47 -4.66 -5.86 10.77
N ARG A 48 -4.45 -5.59 12.07
CA ARG A 48 -4.69 -4.27 12.67
C ARG A 48 -3.74 -3.20 12.11
N ILE A 49 -2.48 -3.55 11.86
CA ILE A 49 -1.51 -2.67 11.18
C ILE A 49 -1.96 -2.39 9.75
N ILE A 50 -2.30 -3.43 8.99
CA ILE A 50 -2.75 -3.30 7.60
C ILE A 50 -4.02 -2.45 7.52
N ALA A 51 -4.98 -2.62 8.43
CA ALA A 51 -6.23 -1.85 8.44
C ALA A 51 -5.99 -0.33 8.53
N VAL A 52 -5.05 0.10 9.38
CA VAL A 52 -4.69 1.53 9.51
C VAL A 52 -3.97 2.03 8.25
N ALA A 53 -3.01 1.23 7.73
CA ALA A 53 -2.27 1.57 6.52
C ALA A 53 -3.18 1.66 5.28
N ASP A 54 -4.10 0.71 5.11
CA ASP A 54 -5.07 0.66 4.01
C ASP A 54 -6.04 1.85 4.07
N ALA A 55 -6.52 2.21 5.27
CA ALA A 55 -7.35 3.39 5.44
C ALA A 55 -6.62 4.69 5.09
N TYR A 56 -5.35 4.82 5.51
CA TYR A 56 -4.53 5.98 5.15
C TYR A 56 -4.32 6.06 3.64
N ASP A 57 -3.87 4.97 3.00
CA ASP A 57 -3.67 4.91 1.55
C ASP A 57 -4.97 5.25 0.81
N ALA A 58 -6.10 4.65 1.23
CA ALA A 58 -7.40 4.95 0.63
C ALA A 58 -7.82 6.42 0.72
N MET A 59 -7.32 7.15 1.73
CA MET A 59 -7.59 8.57 1.91
C MET A 59 -6.57 9.48 1.22
N ALA A 60 -5.30 9.09 1.22
CA ALA A 60 -4.15 9.84 0.76
C ALA A 60 -3.78 9.58 -0.72
N SER A 61 -4.50 8.69 -1.40
CA SER A 61 -4.24 8.31 -2.79
C SER A 61 -5.26 8.90 -3.76
N ASP A 62 -4.79 9.30 -4.95
CA ASP A 62 -5.66 9.76 -6.03
C ASP A 62 -6.46 8.58 -6.56
N ARG A 63 -7.79 8.73 -6.57
CA ARG A 63 -8.69 7.73 -7.14
C ARG A 63 -9.45 8.36 -8.30
N SER A 64 -9.88 7.55 -9.26
CA SER A 64 -10.57 7.99 -10.50
C SER A 64 -11.81 8.87 -10.25
N TYR A 65 -12.32 8.85 -9.02
CA TYR A 65 -13.54 9.52 -8.56
C TYR A 65 -13.29 10.53 -7.42
N ARG A 66 -12.06 10.66 -6.90
CA ARG A 66 -11.75 11.62 -5.83
C ARG A 66 -10.27 11.99 -5.82
N SER A 67 -10.00 13.29 -5.75
CA SER A 67 -8.66 13.81 -5.46
C SER A 67 -8.22 13.46 -4.03
N VAL A 68 -6.89 13.44 -3.81
CA VAL A 68 -6.30 13.26 -2.48
C VAL A 68 -6.93 14.19 -1.43
N LEU A 69 -7.25 13.66 -0.24
CA LEU A 69 -7.72 14.50 0.87
C LEU A 69 -6.58 15.34 1.45
N PRO A 70 -6.86 16.53 1.99
CA PRO A 70 -5.87 17.27 2.78
C PRO A 70 -5.34 16.41 3.95
N GLN A 71 -4.05 16.50 4.26
CA GLN A 71 -3.41 15.71 5.31
C GLN A 71 -4.10 15.86 6.67
N ASP A 72 -4.52 17.07 7.03
CA ASP A 72 -5.29 17.34 8.25
C ASP A 72 -6.61 16.56 8.29
N THR A 73 -7.28 16.42 7.15
CA THR A 73 -8.50 15.62 7.04
C THR A 73 -8.19 14.15 7.28
N VAL A 74 -7.15 13.61 6.62
CA VAL A 74 -6.71 12.21 6.81
C VAL A 74 -6.37 11.94 8.28
N ARG A 75 -5.58 12.82 8.89
CA ARG A 75 -5.21 12.76 10.30
C ARG A 75 -6.43 12.72 11.21
N ASN A 76 -7.40 13.62 10.97
CA ASN A 76 -8.61 13.72 11.78
C ASN A 76 -9.50 12.47 11.64
N GLU A 77 -9.56 11.85 10.47
CA GLU A 77 -10.31 10.60 10.29
C GLU A 77 -9.65 9.42 11.04
N ILE A 78 -8.32 9.31 11.00
CA ILE A 78 -7.60 8.32 11.82
C ILE A 78 -7.84 8.56 13.31
N LEU A 79 -7.78 9.82 13.76
CA LEU A 79 -8.03 10.18 15.16
C LEU A 79 -9.44 9.83 15.61
N LYS A 80 -10.47 10.11 14.79
CA LYS A 80 -11.87 9.74 15.08
C LYS A 80 -12.07 8.22 15.14
N GLY A 81 -11.37 7.47 14.29
CA GLY A 81 -11.44 6.01 14.24
C GLY A 81 -10.69 5.30 15.37
N LYS A 82 -9.84 6.02 16.14
CA LYS A 82 -9.04 5.46 17.23
C LYS A 82 -9.91 4.79 18.29
N GLY A 83 -9.63 3.52 18.60
CA GLY A 83 -10.38 2.73 19.58
C GLY A 83 -11.75 2.23 19.11
N THR A 84 -12.15 2.56 17.88
CA THR A 84 -13.36 2.02 17.26
C THR A 84 -13.01 1.25 16.00
N GLN A 85 -12.68 1.93 14.92
CA GLN A 85 -12.22 1.30 13.70
C GLN A 85 -10.82 0.73 13.86
N PHE A 86 -9.95 1.47 14.54
CA PHE A 86 -8.52 1.20 14.61
C PHE A 86 -8.08 0.86 16.04
N ASP A 87 -7.08 -0.02 16.13
CA ASP A 87 -6.34 -0.25 17.36
C ASP A 87 -5.75 1.07 17.88
N PRO A 88 -6.01 1.46 19.14
CA PRO A 88 -5.51 2.71 19.71
C PRO A 88 -3.99 2.90 19.59
N GLU A 89 -3.20 1.85 19.84
CA GLU A 89 -1.74 1.94 19.85
C GLU A 89 -1.19 2.13 18.44
N ILE A 90 -1.75 1.41 17.47
CA ILE A 90 -1.35 1.49 16.07
C ILE A 90 -1.80 2.83 15.45
N ALA A 91 -3.00 3.30 15.80
CA ALA A 91 -3.49 4.60 15.36
C ALA A 91 -2.59 5.73 15.90
N ASP A 92 -2.13 5.66 17.16
CA ASP A 92 -1.20 6.65 17.71
C ASP A 92 0.12 6.70 16.95
N VAL A 93 0.70 5.54 16.62
CA VAL A 93 1.91 5.47 15.79
C VAL A 93 1.65 6.10 14.42
N MET A 94 0.50 5.83 13.79
CA MET A 94 0.18 6.43 12.49
C MET A 94 0.00 7.95 12.59
N LEU A 95 -0.64 8.45 13.64
CA LEU A 95 -0.80 9.90 13.86
C LEU A 95 0.58 10.58 14.04
N GLN A 96 1.51 9.95 14.76
CA GLN A 96 2.88 10.44 14.88
C GLN A 96 3.59 10.52 13.52
N ILE A 97 3.47 9.46 12.70
CA ILE A 97 4.05 9.43 11.35
C ILE A 97 3.47 10.56 10.48
N ILE A 98 2.15 10.80 10.56
CA ILE A 98 1.50 11.89 9.83
C ILE A 98 2.01 13.26 10.30
N ASP A 99 2.17 13.45 11.61
CA ASP A 99 2.65 14.70 12.21
C ASP A 99 4.12 15.01 11.84
N GLU A 100 4.93 13.96 11.64
CA GLU A 100 6.31 14.07 11.20
C GLU A 100 6.44 14.38 9.69
N ASP A 101 5.47 13.96 8.88
CA ASP A 101 5.42 14.22 7.42
C ASP A 101 4.94 15.64 7.08
N LYS A 102 5.75 16.64 7.45
CA LYS A 102 5.43 18.07 7.30
C LYS A 102 5.16 18.54 5.87
N ASN A 103 5.68 17.80 4.88
CA ASN A 103 5.56 18.16 3.46
C ASN A 103 4.49 17.33 2.73
N TYR A 104 3.70 16.56 3.48
CA TYR A 104 2.72 15.61 2.97
C TYR A 104 3.26 14.71 1.84
N SER A 105 4.46 14.18 2.04
CA SER A 105 5.22 13.40 1.06
C SER A 105 4.89 11.90 1.10
N LEU A 106 4.27 11.40 2.17
CA LEU A 106 3.86 10.01 2.33
C LEU A 106 2.61 9.63 1.53
N ARG A 107 1.95 10.59 0.88
CA ARG A 107 0.81 10.33 0.00
C ARG A 107 1.27 9.61 -1.28
N GLN A 108 0.35 8.92 -1.96
CA GLN A 108 0.66 8.43 -3.30
C GLN A 108 0.99 9.61 -4.21
N GLN A 109 2.20 9.64 -4.74
CA GLN A 109 2.61 10.63 -5.71
C GLN A 109 2.07 10.21 -7.08
N PRO A 110 1.35 11.08 -7.81
CA PRO A 110 1.06 10.81 -9.21
C PRO A 110 2.39 10.63 -9.96
N ASP A 111 2.47 9.54 -10.72
CA ASP A 111 3.50 9.32 -11.74
C ASP A 111 4.96 9.33 -11.28
N GLN A 112 5.30 8.49 -10.29
CA GLN A 112 6.71 8.10 -10.19
C GLN A 112 7.09 7.28 -11.43
N VAL A 113 7.92 7.86 -12.30
CA VAL A 113 8.61 7.14 -13.37
C VAL A 113 9.40 6.00 -12.74
N ARG A 114 8.96 4.77 -12.98
CA ARG A 114 9.64 3.56 -12.51
C ARG A 114 10.74 3.23 -13.50
N ASN A 115 11.99 3.39 -13.05
CA ASN A 115 13.16 2.98 -13.82
C ASN A 115 13.37 1.47 -13.68
N ILE A 116 13.28 0.73 -14.79
CA ILE A 116 13.65 -0.68 -14.85
C ILE A 116 15.04 -0.76 -15.47
N LEU A 117 16.02 -1.15 -14.66
CA LEU A 117 17.37 -1.43 -15.13
C LEU A 117 17.42 -2.85 -15.71
N ALA A 118 17.57 -2.96 -17.02
CA ALA A 118 17.89 -4.21 -17.68
C ALA A 118 19.40 -4.43 -17.56
N VAL A 119 19.81 -5.35 -16.67
CA VAL A 119 21.23 -5.67 -16.42
C VAL A 119 21.89 -6.26 -17.67
N ASP A 120 21.10 -6.97 -18.47
CA ASP A 120 21.46 -7.51 -19.77
C ASP A 120 21.01 -6.52 -20.86
N ASP A 121 21.96 -5.97 -21.62
CA ASP A 121 21.74 -5.04 -22.72
C ASP A 121 21.52 -5.74 -24.06
N ASP A 122 21.28 -7.06 -24.06
CA ASP A 122 20.83 -7.78 -25.24
C ASP A 122 19.62 -7.08 -25.87
N LYS A 123 19.77 -6.72 -27.14
CA LYS A 123 18.78 -5.96 -27.90
C LYS A 123 17.42 -6.65 -27.92
N MET A 124 17.40 -7.98 -27.93
CA MET A 124 16.16 -8.76 -27.91
C MET A 124 15.42 -8.59 -26.58
N ILE A 125 16.15 -8.62 -25.45
CA ILE A 125 15.57 -8.42 -24.12
C ILE A 125 15.03 -7.00 -23.98
N LEU A 126 15.81 -5.99 -24.38
CA LEU A 126 15.36 -4.59 -24.38
C LEU A 126 14.12 -4.37 -25.27
N MET A 127 14.06 -5.04 -26.43
CA MET A 127 12.92 -4.94 -27.35
C MET A 127 11.66 -5.60 -26.77
N ILE A 128 11.80 -6.77 -26.14
CA ILE A 128 10.69 -7.45 -25.45
C ILE A 128 10.18 -6.59 -24.30
N LEU A 129 11.07 -6.07 -23.45
CA LEU A 129 10.69 -5.20 -22.34
C LEU A 129 9.95 -3.96 -22.82
N LYS A 130 10.44 -3.30 -23.87
CA LYS A 130 9.76 -2.15 -24.49
C LYS A 130 8.41 -2.51 -25.08
N HIS A 131 8.26 -3.69 -25.67
CA HIS A 131 6.97 -4.11 -26.26
C HIS A 131 5.95 -4.51 -25.19
N VAL A 132 6.38 -5.20 -24.14
CA VAL A 132 5.50 -5.68 -23.05
C VAL A 132 5.12 -4.54 -22.10
N LEU A 133 6.03 -3.60 -21.86
CA LEU A 133 5.86 -2.55 -20.85
C LEU A 133 5.68 -1.15 -21.46
N GLY A 134 5.83 -0.98 -22.78
CA GLY A 134 5.78 0.32 -23.45
C GLY A 134 4.41 0.99 -23.43
N ASP A 135 3.34 0.20 -23.24
CA ASP A 135 1.97 0.69 -23.09
C ASP A 135 1.64 1.10 -21.64
N LEU A 136 2.55 0.83 -20.69
CA LEU A 136 2.38 1.23 -19.31
C LEU A 136 2.90 2.67 -19.13
N GLU A 137 2.00 3.58 -18.79
CA GLU A 137 2.36 4.93 -18.40
C GLU A 137 3.35 4.89 -17.22
N ASN A 138 4.37 5.76 -17.25
CA ASN A 138 5.37 5.94 -16.19
C ASN A 138 6.38 4.80 -15.97
N ILE A 139 6.71 4.02 -17.01
CA ILE A 139 7.86 3.09 -16.97
C ILE A 139 8.97 3.57 -17.91
N ASN A 140 10.19 3.66 -17.39
CA ASN A 140 11.39 3.95 -18.17
C ASN A 140 12.35 2.75 -18.12
N ILE A 141 12.70 2.17 -19.26
CA ILE A 141 13.61 1.02 -19.35
C ILE A 141 15.00 1.52 -19.68
N ILE A 142 15.96 1.26 -18.79
CA ILE A 142 17.36 1.67 -18.91
C ILE A 142 18.21 0.42 -19.15
N GLY A 143 18.97 0.40 -20.25
CA GLY A 143 19.98 -0.65 -20.49
C GLY A 143 21.33 -0.26 -19.91
N THR A 144 22.13 -1.25 -19.50
CA THR A 144 23.48 -1.04 -18.95
C THR A 144 24.49 -0.50 -19.96
N GLY A 145 24.23 -0.66 -21.28
CA GLY A 145 25.10 -0.18 -22.35
C GLY A 145 24.97 1.31 -22.73
N SER A 146 24.02 2.06 -22.17
CA SER A 146 23.82 3.50 -22.45
C SER A 146 24.27 4.36 -21.27
N GLU A 147 25.57 4.31 -20.94
CA GLU A 147 26.21 5.17 -19.93
C GLU A 147 26.11 6.68 -20.22
N GLN A 148 25.56 7.12 -21.36
CA GLN A 148 25.43 8.54 -21.71
C GLN A 148 24.05 9.16 -21.47
N GLU A 149 22.99 8.39 -21.20
CA GLU A 149 21.63 8.93 -21.04
C GLU A 149 21.14 9.02 -19.59
N ALA A 150 21.86 8.42 -18.63
CA ALA A 150 21.44 8.38 -17.22
C ALA A 150 21.82 9.61 -16.37
N LEU A 151 22.38 10.68 -16.97
CA LEU A 151 22.91 11.86 -16.26
C LEU A 151 22.38 13.22 -16.77
N LYS A 152 21.18 13.27 -17.35
CA LYS A 152 20.44 14.52 -17.60
C LYS A 152 19.03 14.43 -17.03
#